data_AF-A0A957I996-F1
#
_entry.id   AF-A0A957I996-F1
#
_cell.length_a   1.000
_cell.length_b   1.000
_cell.length_c   1.000
_cell.angle_alpha   90.00
_cell.angle_beta   90.00
_cell.angle_gamma   90.00
#
_symmetry.space_group_name_H-M   'P 1'
#
loop_
_entity.id
_entity.type
_entity.pdbx_description
1 polymer ?
#
loop_
_entity_poly.entity_id
_entity_poly.type
_entity_poly.pdbx_seq_one_letter_code
_entity_poly.pdbx_strand_id
1 'polypeptide(L)'
;MKEVSVVLFGVGGVGSALLRQIVNGRSTIHTRNQIQFNIIAVTDSQTMLWQANGLSDEKLLAAVAAKAQNLPVDPARQPRPSEAQIVQKVTDAQLGPAIFVDVTAADGLEPVLNKALAQGHSVVLANKKALAGAWQTSQPFFNHPRLRHESTVGGGQPVIATLRYLLDVNDPIYQIEGQLSGTLGFICTQLDAGVPLSQAIAEAKAKGYTEPDPREDLGGKDVMRKVMILGRMAGWPLEA
;
A
#
# COMPACT_ATOMS: atom_id res chain seq x y z
N MET A 1 -23.18 -7.84 12.39
CA MET A 1 -22.10 -6.91 11.98
C MET A 1 -20.80 -7.69 11.97
N LYS A 2 -19.96 -7.51 10.95
CA LYS A 2 -18.68 -8.23 10.83
C LYS A 2 -17.55 -7.37 11.38
N GLU A 3 -16.91 -7.83 12.45
CA GLU A 3 -15.69 -7.22 12.95
C GLU A 3 -14.48 -7.74 12.17
N VAL A 4 -13.59 -6.84 11.79
CA VAL A 4 -12.41 -7.15 10.98
C VAL A 4 -11.19 -6.52 11.61
N SER A 5 -10.30 -7.37 12.11
CA SER A 5 -9.01 -6.98 12.68
C SER A 5 -8.05 -6.54 11.57
N VAL A 6 -7.35 -5.42 11.78
CA VAL A 6 -6.41 -4.85 10.81
C VAL A 6 -5.06 -4.58 11.47
N VAL A 7 -3.99 -5.02 10.80
CA VAL A 7 -2.59 -4.76 11.12
C VAL A 7 -2.03 -3.84 10.04
N LEU A 8 -1.63 -2.62 10.40
CA LEU A 8 -1.14 -1.62 9.47
C LEU A 8 0.38 -1.46 9.56
N PHE A 9 1.08 -1.77 8.47
CA PHE A 9 2.51 -1.49 8.32
C PHE A 9 2.71 -0.18 7.59
N GLY A 10 3.30 0.80 8.28
CA GLY A 10 3.61 2.11 7.75
C GLY A 10 2.53 3.15 8.08
N VAL A 11 2.98 4.30 8.57
CA VAL A 11 2.14 5.47 8.87
C VAL A 11 2.70 6.72 8.17
N GLY A 12 3.26 6.53 6.97
CA GLY A 12 3.63 7.64 6.09
C GLY A 12 2.40 8.36 5.53
N GLY A 13 2.54 9.06 4.40
CA GLY A 13 1.43 9.79 3.77
C GLY A 13 0.20 8.91 3.52
N VAL A 14 0.38 7.74 2.90
CA VAL A 14 -0.71 6.79 2.60
C VAL A 14 -1.31 6.18 3.87
N GLY A 15 -0.49 5.66 4.78
CA GLY A 15 -0.98 5.06 6.03
C GLY A 15 -1.73 6.05 6.92
N SER A 16 -1.22 7.28 7.02
CA SER A 16 -1.91 8.35 7.75
C SER A 16 -3.25 8.74 7.11
N ALA A 17 -3.31 8.80 5.78
CA ALA A 17 -4.56 9.06 5.06
C ALA A 17 -5.57 7.93 5.28
N LEU A 18 -5.15 6.67 5.20
CA LEU A 18 -5.98 5.50 5.46
C LEU A 18 -6.56 5.53 6.88
N LEU A 19 -5.73 5.77 7.90
CA LEU A 19 -6.21 5.86 9.29
C LEU A 19 -7.27 6.94 9.46
N ARG A 20 -7.05 8.15 8.90
CA ARG A 20 -8.05 9.23 8.93
C ARG A 20 -9.34 8.84 8.19
N GLN A 21 -9.24 8.19 7.04
CA GLN A 21 -10.41 7.72 6.29
C GLN A 21 -11.21 6.68 7.06
N ILE A 22 -10.55 5.76 7.76
CA ILE A 22 -11.22 4.75 8.59
C ILE A 22 -11.93 5.43 9.77
N VAL A 23 -11.25 6.31 10.51
CA VAL A 23 -11.82 7.04 11.66
C VAL A 23 -13.02 7.88 11.22
N ASN A 24 -12.83 8.75 10.22
CA ASN A 24 -13.89 9.63 9.73
C ASN A 24 -15.04 8.85 9.05
N GLY A 25 -14.73 7.69 8.48
CA GLY A 25 -15.64 6.87 7.72
C GLY A 25 -16.41 5.83 8.53
N ARG A 26 -16.13 5.64 9.84
CA ARG A 26 -16.72 4.56 10.65
C ARG A 26 -18.23 4.43 10.50
N SER A 27 -18.97 5.54 10.63
CA SER A 27 -20.43 5.59 10.47
C SER A 27 -20.88 5.11 9.08
N THR A 28 -20.19 5.56 8.03
CA THR A 28 -20.54 5.21 6.64
C THR A 28 -20.20 3.76 6.33
N ILE A 29 -19.04 3.28 6.76
CA ILE A 29 -18.61 1.88 6.59
C ILE A 29 -19.55 0.94 7.35
N HIS A 30 -19.91 1.32 8.58
CA HIS A 30 -20.87 0.59 9.39
C HIS A 30 -22.23 0.46 8.68
N THR A 31 -22.80 1.57 8.24
CA THR A 31 -24.14 1.57 7.63
C THR A 31 -24.17 0.88 6.26
N ARG A 32 -23.20 1.17 5.39
CA ARG A 32 -23.19 0.66 4.01
C ARG A 32 -22.64 -0.75 3.88
N ASN A 33 -21.60 -1.09 4.63
CA ASN A 33 -20.88 -2.36 4.47
C ASN A 33 -21.13 -3.36 5.60
N GLN A 34 -21.77 -2.95 6.70
CA GLN A 34 -21.99 -3.79 7.88
C GLN A 34 -20.67 -4.34 8.47
N ILE A 35 -19.59 -3.57 8.30
CA ILE A 35 -18.23 -3.89 8.74
C ILE A 35 -17.79 -2.89 9.81
N GLN A 36 -17.09 -3.39 10.82
CA GLN A 36 -16.32 -2.58 11.75
C GLN A 36 -14.84 -2.94 11.63
N PHE A 37 -14.00 -1.98 11.23
CA PHE A 37 -12.55 -2.15 11.25
C PHE A 37 -12.03 -1.91 12.66
N ASN A 38 -11.36 -2.94 13.21
CA ASN A 38 -10.66 -2.87 14.47
C ASN A 38 -9.16 -2.82 14.15
N ILE A 39 -8.56 -1.63 14.19
CA ILE A 39 -7.12 -1.50 13.98
C ILE A 39 -6.40 -2.00 15.24
N ILE A 40 -5.90 -3.22 15.20
CA ILE A 40 -5.27 -3.88 16.35
C ILE A 40 -3.78 -3.58 16.46
N ALA A 41 -3.15 -3.19 15.35
CA ALA A 41 -1.74 -2.85 15.30
C ALA A 41 -1.46 -1.75 14.29
N VAL A 42 -0.56 -0.84 14.66
CA VAL A 42 0.01 0.19 13.78
C VAL A 42 1.52 0.23 14.00
N THR A 43 2.31 0.08 12.94
CA THR A 43 3.77 0.07 13.05
C THR A 43 4.44 1.05 12.09
N ASP A 44 5.55 1.66 12.53
CA ASP A 44 6.49 2.37 11.66
C ASP A 44 7.86 1.67 11.65
N SER A 45 8.92 2.33 11.19
CA SER A 45 10.25 1.70 11.13
C SER A 45 10.87 1.40 12.49
N GLN A 46 10.34 1.95 13.59
CA GLN A 46 10.97 1.88 14.92
C GLN A 46 10.08 1.23 15.97
N THR A 47 8.77 1.46 15.90
CA THR A 47 7.84 1.16 16.99
C THR A 47 6.55 0.51 16.49
N MET A 48 5.79 -0.06 17.44
CA MET A 48 4.48 -0.64 17.17
C MET A 48 3.51 -0.32 18.31
N LEU A 49 2.37 0.26 17.98
CA LEU A 49 1.19 0.28 18.85
C LEU A 49 0.40 -1.00 18.66
N TRP A 50 0.03 -1.67 19.75
CA TRP A 50 -0.75 -2.90 19.73
C TRP A 50 -1.84 -2.89 20.80
N GLN A 51 -3.05 -3.27 20.42
CA GLN A 51 -4.15 -3.50 21.34
C GLN A 51 -5.08 -4.58 20.77
N ALA A 52 -5.21 -5.72 21.46
CA ALA A 52 -5.96 -6.88 20.96
C ALA A 52 -7.43 -6.54 20.65
N ASN A 53 -8.05 -5.68 21.46
CA ASN A 53 -9.44 -5.24 21.27
C ASN A 53 -9.58 -4.03 20.32
N GLY A 54 -8.52 -3.69 19.57
CA GLY A 54 -8.47 -2.51 18.70
C GLY A 54 -8.01 -1.25 19.43
N LEU A 55 -7.31 -0.39 18.70
CA LEU A 55 -6.91 0.95 19.12
C LEU A 55 -8.10 1.91 19.00
N SER A 56 -8.23 2.82 19.97
CA SER A 56 -9.25 3.87 19.93
C SER A 56 -8.94 4.91 18.86
N ASP A 57 -9.95 5.66 18.43
CA ASP A 57 -9.79 6.70 17.41
C ASP A 57 -8.82 7.79 17.87
N GLU A 58 -8.82 8.13 19.17
CA GLU A 58 -7.85 9.07 19.74
C GLU A 58 -6.41 8.56 19.60
N LYS A 59 -6.16 7.27 19.85
CA LYS A 59 -4.83 6.67 19.69
C LYS A 59 -4.40 6.64 18.22
N LEU A 60 -5.31 6.34 17.31
CA LEU A 60 -5.02 6.32 15.86
C LEU A 60 -4.68 7.73 15.35
N LEU A 61 -5.48 8.73 15.74
CA LEU A 61 -5.24 10.12 15.37
C LEU A 61 -3.97 10.68 16.04
N ALA A 62 -3.66 10.26 17.27
CA ALA A 62 -2.40 10.61 17.93
C ALA A 62 -1.19 10.03 17.19
N ALA A 63 -1.25 8.78 16.72
CA ALA A 63 -0.19 8.18 15.91
C ALA A 63 0.02 8.95 14.59
N VAL A 64 -1.08 9.37 13.94
CA VAL A 64 -1.04 10.22 12.74
C VAL A 64 -0.38 11.57 13.03
N ALA A 65 -0.76 12.24 14.13
CA ALA A 65 -0.18 13.52 14.54
C ALA A 65 1.32 13.40 14.88
N ALA A 66 1.72 12.31 15.55
CA ALA A 66 3.12 12.04 15.85
C ALA A 66 3.96 11.89 14.57
N LYS A 67 3.46 11.15 13.57
CA LYS A 67 4.18 11.01 12.28
C LYS A 67 4.33 12.31 11.52
N ALA A 68 3.34 13.21 11.58
CA ALA A 68 3.46 14.53 10.96
C ALA A 68 4.61 15.37 11.56
N GLN A 69 5.02 15.06 12.80
CA GLN A 69 6.16 15.68 13.49
C GLN A 69 7.43 14.81 13.44
N ASN A 70 7.47 13.78 12.59
CA ASN A 70 8.57 12.80 12.50
C ASN A 70 8.85 12.03 13.80
N LEU A 71 7.86 11.92 14.68
CA LEU A 71 7.94 11.13 15.91
C LEU A 71 7.55 9.66 15.64
N PRO A 72 7.93 8.71 16.53
CA PRO A 72 7.47 7.33 16.44
C PRO A 72 5.96 7.20 16.67
N VAL A 73 5.35 6.14 16.13
CA VAL A 73 3.90 5.88 16.32
C VAL A 73 3.54 5.57 17.77
N ASP A 74 4.43 4.92 18.52
CA ASP A 74 4.24 4.67 19.95
C ASP A 74 5.05 5.67 20.80
N PRO A 75 4.38 6.55 21.57
CA PRO A 75 5.04 7.45 22.50
C PRO A 75 5.84 6.74 23.60
N ALA A 76 5.42 5.53 24.00
CA ALA A 76 6.16 4.70 24.96
C ALA A 76 7.41 4.06 24.34
N ARG A 77 7.60 4.21 23.03
CA ARG A 77 8.72 3.69 22.25
C ARG A 77 8.92 2.18 22.44
N GLN A 78 7.84 1.42 22.56
CA GLN A 78 7.97 -0.04 22.55
C GLN A 78 8.59 -0.45 21.21
N PRO A 79 9.68 -1.25 21.24
CA PRO A 79 10.39 -1.60 20.03
C PRO A 79 9.45 -2.39 19.12
N ARG A 80 9.53 -2.10 17.82
CA ARG A 80 8.87 -2.91 16.80
C ARG A 80 9.39 -4.36 16.91
N PRO A 81 8.53 -5.36 17.14
CA PRO A 81 8.92 -6.76 17.06
C PRO A 81 9.32 -7.13 15.63
N SER A 82 10.03 -8.23 15.46
CA SER A 82 10.25 -8.76 14.12
C SER A 82 8.93 -9.09 13.46
N GLU A 83 8.88 -9.02 12.14
CA GLU A 83 7.64 -9.20 11.42
C GLU A 83 7.06 -10.62 11.62
N ALA A 84 7.93 -11.62 11.80
CA ALA A 84 7.51 -12.98 12.16
C ALA A 84 6.83 -13.04 13.54
N GLN A 85 7.28 -12.23 14.50
CA GLN A 85 6.66 -12.08 15.82
C GLN A 85 5.33 -11.33 15.73
N ILE A 86 5.19 -10.35 14.81
CA ILE A 86 3.93 -9.64 14.60
C ILE A 86 2.84 -10.60 14.13
N VAL A 87 3.13 -11.44 13.13
CA VAL A 87 2.20 -12.46 12.63
C VAL A 87 1.83 -13.46 13.73
N GLN A 88 2.82 -13.91 14.50
CA GLN A 88 2.57 -14.83 15.62
C GLN A 88 1.68 -14.21 16.69
N LYS A 89 1.93 -12.94 17.06
CA LYS A 89 1.14 -12.20 18.05
C LYS A 89 -0.32 -12.06 17.65
N VAL A 90 -0.62 -11.90 16.37
CA VAL A 90 -1.99 -11.88 15.83
C VAL A 90 -2.65 -13.24 15.92
N THR A 91 -1.91 -14.30 15.58
CA THR A 91 -2.39 -15.69 15.70
C THR A 91 -2.70 -16.04 17.15
N ASP A 92 -1.79 -15.73 18.07
CA ASP A 92 -1.90 -16.05 19.50
C ASP A 92 -3.04 -15.30 20.19
N ALA A 93 -3.38 -14.10 19.70
CA ALA A 93 -4.50 -13.33 20.21
C ALA A 93 -5.88 -13.92 19.84
N GLN A 94 -5.92 -14.96 18.99
CA GLN A 94 -7.15 -15.67 18.58
C GLN A 94 -8.25 -14.76 18.01
N LEU A 95 -7.85 -13.66 17.36
CA LEU A 95 -8.76 -12.61 16.84
C LEU A 95 -9.44 -13.00 15.51
N GLY A 96 -9.37 -14.26 15.11
CA GLY A 96 -9.81 -14.74 13.80
C GLY A 96 -8.98 -14.16 12.63
N PRO A 97 -9.51 -14.23 11.39
CA PRO A 97 -8.81 -13.71 10.22
C PRO A 97 -8.65 -12.18 10.25
N ALA A 98 -7.40 -11.71 10.31
CA ALA A 98 -7.04 -10.31 10.18
C ALA A 98 -6.69 -9.91 8.73
N ILE A 99 -6.62 -8.59 8.48
CA ILE A 99 -6.08 -7.98 7.26
C ILE A 99 -4.73 -7.33 7.56
N PHE A 100 -3.69 -7.76 6.86
CA PHE A 100 -2.35 -7.18 6.90
C PHE A 100 -2.22 -6.17 5.77
N VAL A 101 -1.98 -4.90 6.11
CA VAL A 101 -1.96 -3.79 5.16
C VAL A 101 -0.54 -3.25 5.06
N ASP A 102 0.12 -3.43 3.91
CA ASP A 102 1.45 -2.86 3.64
C ASP A 102 1.34 -1.55 2.85
N VAL A 103 1.53 -0.45 3.57
CA VAL A 103 1.64 0.91 3.03
C VAL A 103 3.01 1.51 3.34
N THR A 104 4.03 0.65 3.52
CA THR A 104 5.41 1.06 3.69
C THR A 104 6.08 1.37 2.34
N ALA A 105 7.27 1.96 2.40
CA ALA A 105 8.20 2.02 1.27
C ALA A 105 9.35 1.00 1.43
N ALA A 106 9.27 0.10 2.41
CA ALA A 106 10.34 -0.83 2.77
C ALA A 106 10.34 -2.08 1.88
N ASP A 107 11.49 -2.73 1.79
CA ASP A 107 11.61 -4.10 1.26
C ASP A 107 11.51 -5.11 2.40
N GLY A 108 11.28 -6.38 2.08
CA GLY A 108 11.43 -7.49 3.04
C GLY A 108 10.17 -7.87 3.82
N LEU A 109 9.01 -7.29 3.51
CA LEU A 109 7.73 -7.72 4.09
C LEU A 109 7.16 -8.98 3.39
N GLU A 110 7.69 -9.38 2.24
CA GLU A 110 7.18 -10.50 1.44
C GLU A 110 7.08 -11.82 2.25
N PRO A 111 8.10 -12.25 3.02
CA PRO A 111 8.01 -13.49 3.80
C PRO A 111 6.86 -13.47 4.82
N VAL A 112 6.56 -12.30 5.35
CA VAL A 112 5.62 -12.07 6.45
C VAL A 112 4.21 -12.05 5.91
N LEU A 113 4.02 -11.35 4.80
CA LEU A 113 2.75 -11.31 4.08
C LEU A 113 2.39 -12.71 3.57
N ASN A 114 3.35 -13.46 3.03
CA ASN A 114 3.15 -14.87 2.65
C ASN A 114 2.78 -15.76 3.85
N LYS A 115 3.47 -15.60 4.99
CA LYS A 115 3.11 -16.32 6.23
C LYS A 115 1.69 -15.98 6.68
N ALA A 116 1.30 -14.71 6.63
CA ALA A 116 -0.04 -14.27 7.00
C ALA A 116 -1.11 -14.90 6.08
N LEU A 117 -0.88 -14.89 4.76
CA LEU A 117 -1.77 -15.56 3.80
C LEU A 117 -1.90 -17.06 4.06
N ALA A 118 -0.78 -17.74 4.34
CA ALA A 118 -0.75 -19.17 4.66
C ALA A 118 -1.52 -19.52 5.94
N GLN A 119 -1.62 -18.59 6.89
CA GLN A 119 -2.42 -18.71 8.12
C GLN A 119 -3.88 -18.29 7.94
N GLY A 120 -4.31 -17.99 6.72
CA GLY A 120 -5.68 -17.59 6.42
C GLY A 120 -5.98 -16.11 6.69
N HIS A 121 -4.96 -15.27 6.88
CA HIS A 121 -5.17 -13.82 6.88
C HIS A 121 -5.33 -13.29 5.45
N SER A 122 -5.80 -12.05 5.34
CA SER A 122 -5.86 -11.33 4.07
C SER A 122 -4.73 -10.30 4.01
N VAL A 123 -4.30 -9.96 2.80
CA VAL A 123 -3.24 -8.97 2.57
C VAL A 123 -3.75 -7.87 1.64
N VAL A 124 -3.45 -6.62 1.98
CA VAL A 124 -3.69 -5.46 1.12
C VAL A 124 -2.37 -4.72 0.92
N LEU A 125 -2.01 -4.46 -0.34
CA LEU A 125 -0.75 -3.81 -0.70
C LEU A 125 -1.01 -2.44 -1.34
N ALA A 126 -0.30 -1.42 -0.86
CA ALA A 126 0.01 -0.22 -1.62
C ALA A 126 1.50 -0.19 -2.04
N ASN A 127 2.34 -0.92 -1.31
CA ASN A 127 3.73 -1.13 -1.67
C ASN A 127 3.85 -2.07 -2.88
N LYS A 128 4.56 -1.62 -3.91
CA LYS A 128 4.76 -2.35 -5.18
C LYS A 128 5.88 -3.38 -5.11
N LYS A 129 6.79 -3.27 -4.13
CA LYS A 129 8.05 -4.03 -4.09
C LYS A 129 7.81 -5.54 -4.07
N ALA A 130 6.84 -5.99 -3.26
CA ALA A 130 6.43 -7.39 -3.20
C ALA A 130 5.94 -7.97 -4.54
N LEU A 131 5.39 -7.14 -5.43
CA LEU A 131 4.81 -7.58 -6.71
C LEU A 131 5.75 -7.38 -7.90
N ALA A 132 6.70 -6.46 -7.78
CA ALA A 132 7.61 -6.07 -8.85
C ALA A 132 9.05 -6.58 -8.64
N GLY A 133 9.31 -7.35 -7.58
CA GLY A 133 10.60 -8.01 -7.34
C GLY A 133 10.81 -9.23 -8.25
N ALA A 134 11.78 -10.08 -7.89
CA ALA A 134 12.04 -11.32 -8.60
C ALA A 134 10.77 -12.18 -8.73
N TRP A 135 10.50 -12.76 -9.90
CA TRP A 135 9.26 -13.50 -10.13
C TRP A 135 9.01 -14.60 -9.10
N GLN A 136 10.05 -15.32 -8.69
CA GLN A 136 9.96 -16.39 -7.69
C GLN A 136 9.34 -15.94 -6.36
N THR A 137 9.59 -14.69 -5.92
CA THR A 137 9.05 -14.15 -4.67
C THR A 137 7.71 -13.45 -4.88
N SER A 138 7.46 -12.89 -6.06
CA SER A 138 6.25 -12.13 -6.37
C SER A 138 5.07 -13.00 -6.84
N GLN A 139 5.33 -14.11 -7.54
CA GLN A 139 4.31 -15.01 -8.09
C GLN A 139 3.21 -15.42 -7.09
N PRO A 140 3.53 -15.77 -5.82
CA PRO A 140 2.51 -16.19 -4.85
C PRO A 140 1.42 -15.14 -4.59
N PHE A 141 1.70 -13.85 -4.83
CA PHE A 141 0.78 -12.77 -4.51
C PHE A 141 -0.29 -12.52 -5.59
N PHE A 142 0.02 -12.73 -6.88
CA PHE A 142 -0.87 -12.33 -7.98
C PHE A 142 -2.19 -13.12 -8.01
N ASN A 143 -2.14 -14.42 -7.70
CA ASN A 143 -3.28 -15.33 -7.81
C ASN A 143 -3.90 -15.68 -6.44
N HIS A 144 -3.46 -15.03 -5.36
CA HIS A 144 -3.98 -15.37 -4.05
C HIS A 144 -5.38 -14.76 -3.82
N PRO A 145 -6.40 -15.56 -3.47
CA PRO A 145 -7.79 -15.08 -3.39
C PRO A 145 -8.01 -14.03 -2.29
N ARG A 146 -7.16 -14.03 -1.26
CA ARG A 146 -7.20 -13.10 -0.11
C ARG A 146 -6.24 -11.90 -0.24
N LEU A 147 -5.65 -11.68 -1.42
CA LEU A 147 -4.77 -10.53 -1.66
C LEU A 147 -5.45 -9.48 -2.53
N ARG A 148 -5.32 -8.21 -2.15
CA ARG A 148 -5.73 -7.04 -2.96
C ARG A 148 -4.59 -6.03 -3.04
N HIS A 149 -4.48 -5.32 -4.15
CA HIS A 149 -3.36 -4.39 -4.37
C HIS A 149 -3.75 -3.22 -5.29
N GLU A 150 -4.99 -2.73 -5.20
CA GLU A 150 -5.53 -1.69 -6.09
C GLU A 150 -4.64 -0.45 -6.16
N SER A 151 -4.16 0.03 -5.02
CA SER A 151 -3.37 1.26 -4.93
C SER A 151 -1.93 1.13 -5.44
N THR A 152 -1.50 -0.06 -5.85
CA THR A 152 -0.16 -0.26 -6.42
C THR A 152 -0.02 0.34 -7.82
N VAL A 153 -1.10 0.41 -8.60
CA VAL A 153 -1.13 0.99 -9.95
C VAL A 153 -2.42 1.81 -10.12
N GLY A 154 -2.33 3.03 -10.65
CA GLY A 154 -3.49 3.92 -10.80
C GLY A 154 -3.94 4.65 -9.52
N GLY A 155 -3.38 4.31 -8.37
CA GLY A 155 -3.65 5.01 -7.11
C GLY A 155 -5.10 4.80 -6.66
N GLY A 156 -5.95 5.82 -6.84
CA GLY A 156 -7.39 5.73 -6.56
C GLY A 156 -8.24 5.28 -7.75
N GLN A 157 -7.64 5.11 -8.94
CA GLN A 157 -8.34 4.64 -10.14
C GLN A 157 -8.50 3.11 -10.10
N PRO A 158 -9.61 2.55 -10.61
CA PRO A 158 -9.90 1.12 -10.56
C PRO A 158 -9.12 0.32 -11.63
N VAL A 159 -7.80 0.44 -11.68
CA VAL A 159 -6.96 -0.20 -12.72
C VAL A 159 -6.85 -1.70 -12.49
N ILE A 160 -6.50 -2.12 -11.27
CA ILE A 160 -6.26 -3.53 -10.93
C ILE A 160 -7.58 -4.30 -10.94
N ALA A 161 -8.64 -3.72 -10.37
CA ALA A 161 -9.98 -4.31 -10.40
C ALA A 161 -10.50 -4.51 -11.83
N THR A 162 -10.30 -3.52 -12.71
CA THR A 162 -10.71 -3.63 -14.12
C THR A 162 -9.94 -4.74 -14.83
N LEU A 163 -8.61 -4.78 -14.68
CA LEU A 163 -7.79 -5.83 -15.30
C LEU A 163 -8.17 -7.22 -14.79
N ARG A 164 -8.37 -7.38 -13.48
CA ARG A 164 -8.82 -8.65 -12.90
C ARG A 164 -10.20 -9.08 -13.44
N TYR A 165 -11.13 -8.15 -13.55
CA TYR A 165 -12.46 -8.43 -14.12
C TYR A 165 -12.36 -8.98 -15.56
N LEU A 166 -11.54 -8.36 -16.42
CA LEU A 166 -11.31 -8.84 -17.79
C LEU A 166 -10.73 -10.26 -17.81
N LEU A 167 -9.75 -10.54 -16.94
CA LEU A 167 -9.16 -11.87 -16.81
C LEU A 167 -10.17 -12.90 -16.29
N ASP A 168 -11.01 -12.54 -15.32
CA ASP A 168 -12.02 -13.44 -14.73
C ASP A 168 -13.08 -13.86 -15.76
N VAL A 169 -13.35 -13.04 -16.79
CA VAL A 169 -14.25 -13.36 -17.91
C VAL A 169 -13.54 -13.96 -19.12
N ASN A 170 -12.24 -14.27 -19.01
CA ASN A 170 -11.37 -14.76 -20.09
C ASN A 170 -11.28 -13.82 -21.30
N ASP A 171 -11.33 -12.50 -21.08
CA ASP A 171 -11.07 -11.52 -22.13
C ASP A 171 -9.55 -11.35 -22.33
N PRO A 172 -8.99 -11.68 -23.51
CA PRO A 172 -7.55 -11.62 -23.74
C PRO A 172 -7.02 -10.18 -23.72
N ILE A 173 -5.96 -9.98 -22.94
CA ILE A 173 -5.27 -8.68 -22.87
C ILE A 173 -4.16 -8.62 -23.92
N TYR A 174 -4.40 -7.84 -24.98
CA TYR A 174 -3.42 -7.64 -26.06
C TYR A 174 -2.43 -6.50 -25.77
N GLN A 175 -2.89 -5.45 -25.08
CA GLN A 175 -2.13 -4.22 -24.91
C GLN A 175 -2.62 -3.46 -23.67
N ILE A 176 -1.67 -2.87 -22.95
CA ILE A 176 -1.96 -1.98 -21.82
C ILE A 176 -1.17 -0.69 -22.05
N GLU A 177 -1.87 0.43 -22.17
CA GLU A 177 -1.29 1.76 -22.32
C GLU A 177 -1.84 2.71 -21.27
N GLY A 178 -1.00 3.61 -20.78
CA GLY A 178 -1.44 4.62 -19.85
C GLY A 178 -0.33 5.50 -19.31
N GLN A 179 -0.72 6.66 -18.79
CA GLN A 179 0.17 7.54 -18.05
C GLN A 179 0.32 7.02 -16.61
N LEU A 180 1.41 6.31 -16.34
CA LEU A 180 1.63 5.62 -15.07
C LEU A 180 2.37 6.47 -14.04
N SER A 181 2.84 7.67 -14.38
CA SER A 181 3.47 8.60 -13.42
C SER A 181 2.89 10.00 -13.56
N GLY A 182 2.33 10.52 -12.46
CA GLY A 182 1.83 11.88 -12.40
C GLY A 182 2.95 12.91 -12.59
N THR A 183 4.12 12.66 -12.00
CA THR A 183 5.30 13.53 -12.11
C THR A 183 5.81 13.62 -13.54
N LEU A 184 6.00 12.46 -14.20
CA LEU A 184 6.43 12.42 -15.59
C LEU A 184 5.36 13.01 -16.52
N GLY A 185 4.09 12.71 -16.28
CA GLY A 185 3.00 13.30 -17.06
C GLY A 185 2.92 14.81 -16.96
N PHE A 186 3.11 15.37 -15.76
CA PHE A 186 3.21 16.81 -15.58
C PHE A 186 4.40 17.39 -16.34
N ILE A 187 5.60 16.79 -16.19
CA ILE A 187 6.81 17.27 -16.86
C ILE A 187 6.65 17.22 -18.38
N CYS A 188 6.19 16.11 -18.96
CA CYS A 188 5.93 15.99 -20.39
C CYS A 188 4.93 17.05 -20.87
N THR A 189 3.86 17.30 -20.12
CA THR A 189 2.88 18.36 -20.46
C THR A 189 3.54 19.74 -20.50
N GLN A 190 4.45 20.06 -19.56
CA GLN A 190 5.18 21.33 -19.58
C GLN A 190 6.14 21.41 -20.77
N LEU A 191 6.83 20.32 -21.09
CA LEU A 191 7.74 20.26 -22.25
C LEU A 191 6.99 20.47 -23.58
N ASP A 192 5.82 19.85 -23.74
CA ASP A 192 4.95 20.02 -24.91
C ASP A 192 4.48 21.48 -25.07
N ALA A 193 4.36 22.22 -23.96
CA ALA A 193 4.08 23.65 -23.96
C ALA A 193 5.31 24.53 -24.21
N GLY A 194 6.48 23.95 -24.50
CA GLY A 194 7.73 24.66 -24.77
C GLY A 194 8.50 25.11 -23.53
N VAL A 195 8.11 24.66 -22.33
CA VAL A 195 8.83 24.99 -21.09
C VAL A 195 10.15 24.22 -21.03
N PRO A 196 11.30 24.86 -20.72
CA PRO A 196 12.55 24.15 -20.54
C PRO A 196 12.48 23.09 -19.43
N LEU A 197 13.12 21.93 -19.64
CA LEU A 197 13.10 20.80 -18.70
C LEU A 197 13.49 21.19 -17.27
N SER A 198 14.51 22.03 -17.10
CA SER A 198 14.96 22.50 -15.79
C SER A 198 13.87 23.26 -15.03
N GLN A 199 13.10 24.08 -15.75
CA GLN A 199 11.97 24.82 -15.17
C GLN A 199 10.80 23.89 -14.85
N ALA A 200 10.46 22.96 -15.75
CA ALA A 200 9.41 21.97 -15.51
C ALA A 200 9.68 21.13 -14.25
N ILE A 201 10.93 20.69 -14.05
CA ILE A 201 11.36 19.96 -12.85
C ILE A 201 11.26 20.85 -11.61
N ALA A 202 11.73 22.10 -11.69
CA ALA A 202 11.67 23.04 -10.56
C ALA A 202 10.22 23.31 -10.13
N GLU A 203 9.31 23.48 -11.09
CA GLU A 203 7.88 23.66 -10.83
C GLU A 203 7.23 22.40 -10.25
N ALA A 204 7.56 21.22 -10.78
CA ALA A 204 7.07 19.95 -10.24
C ALA A 204 7.49 19.77 -8.76
N LYS A 205 8.75 20.11 -8.45
CA LYS A 205 9.26 20.08 -7.08
C LYS A 205 8.57 21.09 -6.18
N ALA A 206 8.36 22.32 -6.66
CA ALA A 206 7.66 23.36 -5.90
C ALA A 206 6.21 22.99 -5.59
N LYS A 207 5.54 22.25 -6.49
CA LYS A 207 4.19 21.71 -6.29
C LYS A 207 4.15 20.44 -5.43
N GLY A 208 5.31 19.90 -5.05
CA GLY A 208 5.41 18.66 -4.29
C GLY A 208 5.04 17.41 -5.09
N TYR A 209 5.17 17.47 -6.42
CA TYR A 209 4.94 16.30 -7.28
C TYR A 209 6.15 15.37 -7.32
N THR A 210 7.36 15.88 -7.06
CA THR A 210 8.56 15.05 -7.00
C THR A 210 8.86 14.61 -5.57
N GLU A 211 9.62 13.53 -5.44
CA GLU A 211 10.39 13.23 -4.24
C GLU A 211 11.42 14.35 -3.94
N PRO A 212 12.03 14.39 -2.73
CA PRO A 212 13.06 15.39 -2.40
C PRO A 212 14.20 15.43 -3.43
N ASP A 213 14.54 14.27 -3.99
CA ASP A 213 15.42 14.08 -5.14
C ASP A 213 14.58 13.69 -6.38
N PRO A 214 14.38 14.62 -7.35
CA PRO A 214 13.59 14.35 -8.56
C PRO A 214 14.10 13.19 -9.42
N ARG A 215 15.35 12.75 -9.25
CA ARG A 215 15.90 11.61 -9.99
C ARG A 215 15.16 10.32 -9.69
N GLU A 216 14.57 10.19 -8.51
CA GLU A 216 13.80 8.99 -8.15
C GLU A 216 12.53 8.85 -9.01
N ASP A 217 11.87 9.97 -9.36
CA ASP A 217 10.73 9.99 -10.29
C ASP A 217 11.19 9.85 -11.74
N LEU A 218 12.21 10.63 -12.13
CA LEU A 218 12.72 10.70 -13.50
C LEU A 218 13.41 9.42 -13.96
N GLY A 219 13.96 8.64 -13.02
CA GLY A 219 14.62 7.37 -13.29
C GLY A 219 13.66 6.25 -13.71
N GLY A 220 12.35 6.49 -13.75
CA GLY A 220 11.36 5.57 -14.31
C GLY A 220 11.12 4.28 -13.50
N LYS A 221 11.81 4.09 -12.36
CA LYS A 221 11.68 2.88 -11.53
C LYS A 221 10.25 2.65 -11.02
N ASP A 222 9.53 3.72 -10.68
CA ASP A 222 8.12 3.60 -10.27
C ASP A 222 7.23 3.15 -11.43
N VAL A 223 7.43 3.72 -12.63
CA VAL A 223 6.73 3.31 -13.86
C VAL A 223 7.03 1.85 -14.18
N MET A 224 8.31 1.47 -14.17
CA MET A 224 8.76 0.08 -14.39
C MET A 224 8.02 -0.88 -13.45
N ARG A 225 7.96 -0.59 -12.14
CA ARG A 225 7.23 -1.44 -11.18
C ARG A 225 5.74 -1.56 -11.50
N LYS A 226 5.10 -0.48 -11.94
CA LYS A 226 3.68 -0.50 -12.35
C LYS A 226 3.46 -1.34 -13.61
N VAL A 227 4.33 -1.20 -14.61
CA VAL A 227 4.32 -2.02 -15.84
C VAL A 227 4.54 -3.49 -15.51
N MET A 228 5.51 -3.80 -14.63
CA MET A 228 5.78 -5.15 -14.15
C MET A 228 4.54 -5.80 -13.52
N ILE A 229 3.83 -5.07 -12.67
CA ILE A 229 2.59 -5.54 -12.03
C ILE A 229 1.53 -5.82 -13.09
N LEU A 230 1.27 -4.87 -13.99
CA LEU A 230 0.25 -4.99 -15.04
C LEU A 230 0.54 -6.13 -16.00
N GLY A 231 1.77 -6.23 -16.51
CA GLY A 231 2.16 -7.28 -17.45
C GLY A 231 2.14 -8.67 -16.83
N ARG A 232 2.60 -8.81 -15.57
CA ARG A 232 2.50 -10.09 -14.85
C ARG A 232 1.06 -10.51 -14.59
N MET A 233 0.18 -9.57 -14.27
CA MET A 233 -1.27 -9.84 -14.19
C MET A 233 -1.84 -10.31 -15.53
N ALA A 234 -1.42 -9.71 -16.64
CA ALA A 234 -1.81 -10.10 -18.00
C ALA A 234 -1.19 -11.44 -18.45
N GLY A 235 -0.40 -12.12 -17.60
CA GLY A 235 0.25 -13.39 -17.91
C GLY A 235 1.52 -13.27 -18.74
N TRP A 236 2.06 -12.06 -18.92
CA TRP A 236 3.30 -11.85 -19.66
C TRP A 236 4.54 -12.18 -18.80
N PRO A 237 5.54 -12.89 -19.36
CA PRO A 237 6.71 -13.36 -18.61
C PRO A 237 7.73 -12.22 -18.43
N LEU A 238 7.44 -11.29 -17.53
CA LEU A 238 8.32 -10.15 -17.21
C LEU A 238 9.18 -10.42 -15.98
N GLU A 239 10.46 -10.07 -16.07
CA GLU A 239 11.44 -10.09 -14.98
C GLU A 239 12.02 -8.70 -14.73
N ALA A 240 12.35 -8.42 -13.46
CA ALA A 240 12.83 -7.12 -13.00
C ALA A 240 14.32 -6.89 -13.27
#